data_AF-A0A7V2TZG2-F1
#
_entry.id   AF-A0A7V2TZG2-F1
#
_cell.length_a   1.000
_cell.length_b   1.000
_cell.length_c   1.000
_cell.angle_alpha   90.00
_cell.angle_beta   90.00
_cell.angle_gamma   90.00
#
_symmetry.space_group_name_H-M   'P 1'
#
loop_
_entity.id
_entity.type
_entity.pdbx_description
1 polymer ?
#
loop_
_entity_poly.entity_id
_entity_poly.type
_entity_poly.pdbx_seq_one_letter_code
_entity_poly.pdbx_strand_id
1 'polypeptide(L)'
;MGLECFGHQQTFGKFFQKLVQSYALDALDWFEEAGKSQASGESVRQFLEGVRNAPGKPHRSLGLGENLRFEGNRVSGASLVHEGRVLHLSAFSHDDLKIARAAVPYQRFYHRKMRG
;
A
#
# COMPACT_ATOMS: atom_id res chain seq x y z
N MET A 1 8.97 0.59 1.41
CA MET A 1 8.41 -0.55 2.17
C MET A 1 6.91 -0.64 1.90
N GLY A 2 6.36 -1.84 1.80
CA GLY A 2 4.92 -2.07 1.58
C GLY A 2 4.39 -3.17 2.50
N LEU A 3 3.09 -3.14 2.80
CA LEU A 3 2.38 -4.12 3.60
C LEU A 3 0.98 -4.36 3.04
N GLU A 4 0.59 -5.64 2.98
CA GLU A 4 -0.75 -6.09 2.64
C GLU A 4 -1.28 -6.96 3.78
N CYS A 5 -2.46 -6.65 4.29
CA CYS A 5 -3.11 -7.37 5.38
C CYS A 5 -4.52 -7.79 4.94
N PHE A 6 -4.91 -9.04 5.22
CA PHE A 6 -6.21 -9.58 4.84
C PHE A 6 -6.90 -10.17 6.07
N GLY A 7 -8.18 -9.84 6.25
CA GLY A 7 -9.00 -10.38 7.34
C GLY A 7 -9.42 -11.84 7.16
N HIS A 8 -9.21 -12.42 5.96
CA HIS A 8 -9.57 -13.80 5.65
C HIS A 8 -8.50 -14.51 4.82
N GLN A 9 -8.12 -15.71 5.25
CA GLN A 9 -7.12 -16.54 4.57
C GLN A 9 -7.53 -16.89 3.13
N GLN A 10 -8.82 -17.16 2.88
CA GLN A 10 -9.31 -17.48 1.55
C GLN A 10 -9.11 -16.31 0.56
N THR A 11 -9.32 -15.08 1.02
CA THR A 11 -9.07 -13.87 0.22
C THR A 11 -7.58 -13.72 -0.04
N PHE A 12 -6.73 -13.83 0.98
CA PHE A 12 -5.28 -13.83 0.82
C PHE A 12 -4.81 -14.86 -0.21
N GLY A 13 -5.31 -16.09 -0.15
CA GLY A 13 -4.97 -17.16 -1.09
C GLY A 13 -5.27 -16.80 -2.56
N LYS A 14 -6.35 -16.06 -2.83
CA LYS A 14 -6.68 -15.58 -4.19
C LYS A 14 -5.71 -14.53 -4.71
N PHE A 15 -5.10 -13.73 -3.82
CA PHE A 15 -4.18 -12.65 -4.19
C PHE A 15 -2.71 -13.04 -4.06
N PHE A 16 -2.38 -14.08 -3.31
CA PHE A 16 -1.01 -14.44 -2.93
C PHE A 16 -0.05 -14.50 -4.12
N GLN A 17 -0.42 -15.21 -5.20
CA GLN A 17 0.44 -15.31 -6.38
C GLN A 17 0.72 -13.95 -7.02
N LYS A 18 -0.29 -13.07 -7.10
CA LYS A 18 -0.13 -11.72 -7.66
C LYS A 18 0.73 -10.84 -6.74
N LEU A 19 0.60 -11.00 -5.43
CA LEU A 19 1.42 -10.27 -4.46
C LEU A 19 2.89 -10.66 -4.56
N VAL A 20 3.20 -11.96 -4.60
CA VAL A 20 4.57 -12.45 -4.78
C VAL A 20 5.17 -11.91 -6.07
N GLN A 21 4.43 -11.93 -7.18
CA GLN A 21 4.88 -11.35 -8.46
C GLN A 21 5.13 -9.85 -8.36
N SER A 22 4.23 -9.10 -7.73
CA SER A 22 4.39 -7.65 -7.53
C SER A 22 5.64 -7.32 -6.72
N TYR A 23 5.86 -8.03 -5.61
CA TYR A 23 7.03 -7.81 -4.75
C TYR A 23 8.33 -8.21 -5.45
N ALA A 24 8.31 -9.27 -6.27
CA ALA A 24 9.48 -9.66 -7.07
C ALA A 24 9.82 -8.57 -8.10
N LEU A 25 8.82 -7.95 -8.74
CA LEU A 25 9.05 -6.81 -9.64
C LEU A 25 9.63 -5.61 -8.90
N ASP A 26 9.04 -5.23 -7.75
CA ASP A 26 9.58 -4.13 -6.93
C ASP A 26 11.03 -4.40 -6.48
N ALA A 27 11.38 -5.66 -6.21
CA ALA A 27 12.74 -6.06 -5.84
C ALA A 27 13.73 -5.97 -7.03
N LEU A 28 13.27 -6.26 -8.26
CA LEU A 28 14.07 -6.08 -9.47
C LEU A 28 14.37 -4.60 -9.72
N ASP A 29 13.38 -3.72 -9.56
CA ASP A 29 13.58 -2.27 -9.69
C ASP A 29 14.66 -1.76 -8.71
N TRP A 30 14.71 -2.32 -7.49
CA TRP A 30 15.74 -1.95 -6.51
C TRP A 30 17.13 -2.51 -6.83
N PHE A 31 17.20 -3.63 -7.55
CA PHE A 31 18.48 -4.21 -7.96
C PHE A 31 19.17 -3.34 -9.03
N GLU A 32 18.40 -2.72 -9.92
CA GLU A 32 18.93 -1.79 -10.94
C GLU A 32 19.41 -0.47 -10.33
N GLU A 33 18.81 -0.04 -9.21
CA GLU A 33 19.22 1.14 -8.44
C GLU A 33 20.30 0.79 -7.40
N ALA A 34 21.54 0.64 -7.86
CA ALA A 34 22.68 0.36 -6.98
C ALA A 34 22.77 1.37 -5.80
N GLY A 35 22.57 0.88 -4.56
CA GLY A 35 22.81 1.66 -3.34
C GLY A 35 21.62 1.81 -2.38
N LYS A 36 20.45 1.25 -2.66
CA LYS A 36 19.35 1.23 -1.66
C LYS A 36 19.69 0.24 -0.53
N SER A 37 19.94 0.80 0.67
CA SER A 37 20.17 0.03 1.89
C SER A 37 18.94 -0.79 2.25
N GLN A 38 19.16 -2.03 2.70
CA GLN A 38 18.10 -2.89 3.21
C GLN A 38 17.38 -2.21 4.38
N ALA A 39 16.05 -2.37 4.46
CA ALA A 39 15.26 -1.81 5.55
C ALA A 39 15.79 -2.29 6.91
N SER A 40 16.04 -1.35 7.82
CA SER A 40 16.50 -1.66 9.17
C SER A 40 15.32 -2.10 10.04
N GLY A 41 15.59 -2.84 11.11
CA GLY A 41 14.55 -3.22 12.08
C GLY A 41 13.85 -1.99 12.70
N GLU A 42 14.56 -0.88 12.83
CA GLU A 42 13.99 0.40 13.28
C GLU A 42 13.05 1.00 12.24
N SER A 43 13.44 1.05 10.95
CA SER A 43 12.58 1.60 9.90
C SER A 43 11.29 0.79 9.74
N VAL A 44 11.35 -0.53 9.93
CA VAL A 44 10.17 -1.41 9.96
C VAL A 44 9.23 -1.01 11.11
N ARG A 45 9.76 -0.83 12.32
CA ARG A 45 8.94 -0.43 13.48
C ARG A 45 8.29 0.95 13.26
N GLN A 46 9.06 1.92 12.77
CA GLN A 46 8.56 3.26 12.46
C GLN A 46 7.46 3.22 11.39
N PHE A 47 7.60 2.37 10.37
CA PHE A 47 6.58 2.17 9.35
C PHE A 47 5.28 1.62 9.95
N LEU A 48 5.35 0.55 10.77
CA LEU A 48 4.17 -0.05 11.40
C LEU A 48 3.47 0.92 12.35
N GLU A 49 4.24 1.66 13.15
CA GLU A 49 3.72 2.74 14.00
C GLU A 49 3.04 3.84 13.17
N GLY A 50 3.65 4.23 12.05
CA GLY A 50 3.05 5.17 11.10
C GLY A 50 1.69 4.68 10.61
N VAL A 51 1.59 3.42 10.16
CA VAL A 51 0.33 2.84 9.66
C VAL A 51 -0.73 2.81 10.77
N ARG A 52 -0.34 2.45 12.00
CA ARG A 52 -1.27 2.38 13.13
C ARG A 52 -1.85 3.74 13.53
N ASN A 53 -1.04 4.80 13.46
CA ASN A 53 -1.40 6.12 13.97
C ASN A 53 -1.86 7.09 12.86
N ALA A 54 -1.78 6.72 11.59
CA ALA A 54 -2.17 7.59 10.48
C ALA A 54 -3.69 7.88 10.50
N PRO A 55 -4.11 9.16 10.40
CA PRO A 55 -5.52 9.52 10.43
C PRO A 55 -6.24 8.96 9.18
N GLY A 56 -7.27 8.15 9.41
CA GLY A 56 -8.13 7.60 8.37
C GLY A 56 -9.32 8.51 8.05
N LYS A 57 -9.58 8.72 6.76
CA LYS A 57 -10.78 9.38 6.25
C LYS A 57 -11.72 8.32 5.65
N PRO A 58 -12.93 8.14 6.18
CA PRO A 58 -13.89 7.20 5.63
C PRO A 58 -14.50 7.72 4.33
N HIS A 59 -14.66 6.82 3.37
CA HIS A 59 -15.39 7.02 2.14
C HIS A 59 -16.40 5.88 1.98
N ARG A 60 -17.65 6.22 1.62
CA ARG A 60 -18.63 5.18 1.28
C ARG A 60 -18.10 4.34 0.14
N SER A 61 -18.14 3.02 0.32
CA SER A 61 -17.93 2.09 -0.78
C SER A 61 -19.20 2.01 -1.64
N LEU A 62 -19.05 1.58 -2.90
CA LEU A 62 -20.20 1.27 -3.76
C LEU A 62 -20.94 -0.03 -3.34
N GLY A 63 -20.42 -0.74 -2.34
CA GLY A 63 -20.95 -2.01 -1.83
C GLY A 63 -21.06 -2.00 -0.30
N LEU A 64 -20.91 -3.17 0.32
CA LEU A 64 -20.91 -3.31 1.77
C LEU A 64 -19.58 -2.83 2.38
N GLY A 65 -19.67 -2.11 3.49
CA GLY A 65 -18.52 -1.59 4.22
C GLY A 65 -18.05 -0.21 3.73
N GLU A 66 -16.92 0.21 4.27
CA GLU A 66 -16.34 1.54 4.11
C GLU A 66 -14.90 1.43 3.64
N ASN A 67 -14.50 2.31 2.73
CA ASN A 67 -13.10 2.46 2.37
C ASN A 67 -12.50 3.57 3.22
N LEU A 68 -11.57 3.24 4.11
CA LEU A 68 -10.75 4.20 4.82
C LEU A 68 -9.52 4.51 3.96
N ARG A 69 -9.26 5.79 3.68
CA ARG A 69 -7.96 6.24 3.15
C ARG A 69 -7.20 6.92 4.26
N PHE A 70 -5.95 6.55 4.48
CA PHE A 70 -5.11 7.18 5.50
C PHE A 70 -3.83 7.71 4.89
N GLU A 71 -3.36 8.82 5.45
CA GLU A 71 -2.16 9.51 5.03
C GLU A 71 -1.49 10.10 6.26
N GLY A 72 -0.27 9.64 6.52
CA GLY A 72 0.63 10.19 7.53
C GLY A 72 1.90 10.72 6.86
N ASN A 73 2.81 11.26 7.67
CA ASN A 73 4.00 11.94 7.16
C ASN A 73 4.86 11.06 6.24
N ARG A 74 4.98 9.75 6.54
CA ARG A 74 5.84 8.79 5.81
C ARG A 74 5.12 7.54 5.35
N VAL A 75 3.80 7.50 5.53
CA VAL A 75 2.97 6.35 5.17
C VAL A 75 1.68 6.80 4.51
N SER A 76 1.18 6.02 3.58
CA SER A 76 -0.16 6.19 3.06
C SER A 76 -0.74 4.85 2.67
N GLY A 77 -2.06 4.77 2.59
CA GLY A 77 -2.72 3.52 2.27
C GLY A 77 -4.23 3.61 2.30
N ALA A 78 -4.84 2.45 2.14
CA ALA A 78 -6.27 2.29 2.20
C ALA A 78 -6.65 0.98 2.90
N SER A 79 -7.84 0.96 3.48
CA SER A 79 -8.41 -0.19 4.16
C SER A 79 -9.88 -0.34 3.80
N LEU A 80 -10.31 -1.56 3.52
CA LEU A 80 -11.72 -1.94 3.42
C LEU A 80 -12.16 -2.44 4.79
N VAL A 81 -13.14 -1.77 5.39
CA VAL A 81 -13.67 -2.07 6.72
C VAL A 81 -15.14 -2.44 6.63
N HIS A 82 -15.55 -3.50 7.31
CA HIS A 82 -16.96 -3.86 7.46
C HIS A 82 -17.20 -4.29 8.90
N GLU A 83 -18.26 -3.77 9.53
CA GLU A 83 -18.62 -4.05 10.93
C GLU A 83 -17.45 -3.88 11.92
N GLY A 84 -16.66 -2.82 11.73
CA GLY A 84 -15.49 -2.52 12.57
C GLY A 84 -14.28 -3.43 12.36
N ARG A 85 -14.31 -4.31 11.35
CA ARG A 85 -13.22 -5.25 11.03
C ARG A 85 -12.54 -4.87 9.72
N VAL A 86 -11.21 -4.87 9.72
CA VAL A 86 -10.41 -4.71 8.51
C VAL A 86 -10.49 -5.99 7.69
N LEU A 87 -11.08 -5.91 6.50
CA LEU A 87 -11.15 -7.02 5.54
C LEU A 87 -9.91 -7.06 4.65
N HIS A 88 -9.37 -5.89 4.30
CA HIS A 88 -8.14 -5.73 3.54
C HIS A 88 -7.50 -4.38 3.88
N LEU A 89 -6.19 -4.33 4.05
CA LEU A 89 -5.42 -3.10 4.21
C LEU A 89 -4.17 -3.18 3.36
N SER A 90 -3.90 -2.09 2.64
CA SER A 90 -2.71 -1.90 1.83
C SER A 90 -2.03 -0.61 2.27
N ALA A 91 -0.74 -0.69 2.60
CA ALA A 91 0.03 0.42 3.15
C ALA A 91 1.42 0.49 2.52
N PHE A 92 1.89 1.70 2.24
CA PHE A 92 3.20 1.94 1.65
C PHE A 92 3.92 3.07 2.37
N SER A 93 5.23 2.93 2.53
CA SER A 93 6.09 4.02 2.95
C SER A 93 6.37 4.91 1.76
N HIS A 94 6.48 6.21 2.00
CA HIS A 94 6.95 7.19 1.03
C HIS A 94 7.99 8.08 1.68
N ASP A 95 8.90 8.62 0.87
CA ASP A 95 9.89 9.59 1.34
C ASP A 95 9.23 10.97 1.46
N ASP A 96 9.69 11.80 2.41
CA ASP A 96 9.21 13.16 2.71
C ASP A 96 9.40 14.17 1.54
N LEU A 97 9.50 13.72 0.29
CA LEU A 97 9.40 14.59 -0.87
C LEU A 97 7.95 15.08 -0.94
N LYS A 98 7.72 16.26 -0.37
CA LYS A 98 6.56 17.11 -0.69
C LYS A 98 6.57 17.41 -2.19
N ILE A 99 6.18 16.46 -3.02
CA ILE A 99 5.72 16.73 -4.37
C ILE A 99 4.33 17.33 -4.17
N ALA A 100 4.27 18.65 -4.28
CA ALA A 100 3.04 19.40 -4.31
C ALA A 100 2.05 18.73 -5.28
N ARG A 101 0.86 18.39 -4.76
CA ARG A 101 -0.36 17.97 -5.48
C ARG A 101 -0.17 17.68 -6.97
N ALA A 102 0.16 16.43 -7.29
CA ALA A 102 -0.26 15.80 -8.53
C ALA A 102 -0.98 14.50 -8.18
N ALA A 103 -2.10 14.29 -8.86
CA ALA A 103 -3.05 13.19 -8.74
C ALA A 103 -2.47 11.83 -8.24
N VAL A 104 -3.18 11.25 -7.27
CA VAL A 104 -3.43 9.82 -7.04
C VAL A 104 -2.34 8.84 -7.55
N PRO A 105 -1.63 8.09 -6.68
CA PRO A 105 -0.76 7.00 -7.13
C PRO A 105 -1.58 5.74 -7.53
N TYR A 106 -2.71 5.90 -8.22
CA TYR A 106 -3.45 4.83 -8.88
C TYR A 106 -3.06 4.70 -10.37
N GLN A 107 -2.17 5.56 -10.87
CA GLN A 107 -1.80 5.61 -12.29
C GLN A 107 -0.84 4.50 -12.77
N ARG A 108 -0.32 3.62 -11.90
CA ARG A 108 0.53 2.51 -12.34
C ARG A 108 -0.21 1.50 -13.25
N PHE A 109 -1.54 1.52 -13.31
CA PHE A 109 -2.33 0.57 -14.12
C PHE A 109 -2.74 1.05 -15.53
N TYR A 110 -2.61 2.34 -15.89
CA TYR A 110 -3.18 2.84 -17.16
C TYR A 110 -2.21 2.94 -18.34
N HIS A 111 -0.89 2.90 -18.13
CA HIS A 111 0.07 3.13 -19.22
C HIS A 111 0.32 1.94 -20.15
N ARG A 112 -0.31 0.77 -19.90
CA ARG A 112 -0.01 -0.47 -20.64
C ARG A 112 -0.93 -0.76 -21.84
N LYS A 113 -1.92 0.10 -22.14
CA LYS A 113 -2.87 -0.13 -23.27
C LYS A 113 -2.57 0.67 -24.55
N MET A 114 -1.56 1.55 -24.57
CA MET A 114 -1.28 2.41 -25.75
C MET A 114 0.00 2.05 -26.51
N ARG A 115 0.31 0.75 -26.59
CA ARG A 115 1.27 0.19 -27.56
C ARG A 115 0.74 -1.14 -28.07
N GLY A 116 -0.35 -1.04 -28.85
CA GLY A 116 -0.82 -2.07 -29.77
C GLY A 116 -0.89 -1.44 -31.15
#